data_AF-O44460-F1
#
_entry.id   AF-O44460-F1
#
_cell.length_a   1.000
_cell.length_b   1.000
_cell.length_c   1.000
_cell.angle_alpha   90.00
_cell.angle_beta   90.00
_cell.angle_gamma   90.00
#
_symmetry.space_group_name_H-M   'P 1'
#
loop_
_entity.id
_entity.type
_entity.pdbx_description
1 polymer ?
#
loop_
_entity_poly.entity_id
_entity_poly.type
_entity_poly.pdbx_seq_one_letter_code
_entity_poly.pdbx_strand_id
1 'polypeptide(L)'
;MNFSKQFNDPEFIENVTKIATNGLVAIFYISTLLYLVIFPFYVYVFKLNRRRDRKTLLFPTVSHFYGMVKITYCMFGILIFCNIMILCNNPGRRFFFGFFVIVVAMCIVFTLYLCTAAFHFITFLLAAQRFLIFFFPNTEKHVAVFQKFLFKHIWKVYLVIFVKEVTLFIIFNHNTSDSRRTTNFGVYILTIFSLSYALLFLSTVFYIPIMISAWKVYPAQKCAVQKYIYWQTLTVFIFKSTAIVIFIYQSTFGAYSTVHYTSGILATDVVTTPLIVQISYLGSNRWTSKSSVPLKWKKFFRVLFDMNKSSVVKPQNVY
;
A
#
# COMPACT_ATOMS: atom_id res chain seq x y z
N MET A 1 -30.65 29.76 -10.85
CA MET A 1 -30.62 28.34 -10.41
C MET A 1 -30.19 28.32 -8.95
N ASN A 2 -31.10 27.99 -8.03
CA ASN A 2 -30.83 28.13 -6.59
C ASN A 2 -30.12 26.86 -6.09
N PHE A 3 -28.78 26.84 -6.18
CA PHE A 3 -27.95 25.67 -5.88
C PHE A 3 -28.27 25.04 -4.52
N SER A 4 -28.63 25.84 -3.53
CA SER A 4 -29.01 25.34 -2.19
C SER A 4 -30.23 24.41 -2.21
N LYS A 5 -31.19 24.61 -3.10
CA LYS A 5 -32.36 23.72 -3.23
C LYS A 5 -31.98 22.37 -3.82
N GLN A 6 -31.03 22.35 -4.75
CA GLN A 6 -30.57 21.11 -5.39
C GLN A 6 -29.76 20.24 -4.43
N PHE A 7 -28.96 20.83 -3.53
CA PHE A 7 -28.20 20.07 -2.53
C PHE A 7 -29.07 19.44 -1.43
N ASN A 8 -30.30 19.93 -1.24
CA ASN A 8 -31.26 19.39 -0.27
C ASN A 8 -32.29 18.44 -0.91
N ASP A 9 -32.22 18.22 -2.22
CA ASP A 9 -33.12 17.32 -2.93
C ASP A 9 -32.73 15.86 -2.63
N PRO A 10 -33.58 15.06 -1.98
CA PRO A 10 -33.27 13.68 -1.63
C PRO A 10 -32.95 12.81 -2.85
N GLU A 11 -33.59 13.06 -4.00
CA GLU A 11 -33.34 12.30 -5.23
C GLU A 11 -31.94 12.61 -5.79
N PHE A 12 -31.53 13.89 -5.74
CA PHE A 12 -30.17 14.29 -6.10
C PHE A 12 -29.14 13.64 -5.17
N ILE A 13 -29.36 13.69 -3.86
CA ILE A 13 -28.47 13.06 -2.88
C ILE A 13 -28.35 11.56 -3.15
N GLU A 14 -29.45 10.84 -3.34
CA GLU A 14 -29.45 9.41 -3.61
C GLU A 14 -28.68 9.07 -4.91
N ASN A 15 -28.95 9.78 -6.00
CA ASN A 15 -28.29 9.56 -7.28
C ASN A 15 -26.78 9.79 -7.20
N VAL A 16 -26.34 10.90 -6.61
CA VAL A 16 -24.90 11.19 -6.46
C VAL A 16 -24.23 10.17 -5.53
N THR A 17 -24.94 9.73 -4.50
CA THR A 17 -24.49 8.74 -3.51
C THR A 17 -24.28 7.36 -4.14
N LYS A 18 -25.21 6.94 -5.02
CA LYS A 18 -25.09 5.73 -5.83
C LYS A 18 -23.92 5.81 -6.80
N ILE A 19 -23.70 6.97 -7.43
CA ILE A 19 -22.54 7.19 -8.31
C ILE A 19 -21.24 7.06 -7.51
N ALA A 20 -21.16 7.67 -6.33
CA ALA A 20 -19.96 7.63 -5.47
C ALA A 20 -19.62 6.20 -5.00
N THR A 21 -20.62 5.42 -4.58
CA THR A 21 -20.41 4.02 -4.17
C THR A 21 -20.04 3.10 -5.32
N ASN A 22 -20.72 3.22 -6.46
CA ASN A 22 -20.35 2.49 -7.67
C ASN A 22 -18.92 2.86 -8.12
N GLY A 23 -18.55 4.14 -8.00
CA GLY A 23 -17.18 4.61 -8.25
C GLY A 23 -16.16 3.96 -7.33
N LEU A 24 -16.41 3.90 -6.02
CA LEU A 24 -15.55 3.22 -5.04
C LEU A 24 -15.36 1.74 -5.36
N VAL A 25 -16.46 1.04 -5.67
CA VAL A 25 -16.45 -0.38 -6.05
C VAL A 25 -15.65 -0.58 -7.34
N ALA A 26 -15.87 0.26 -8.36
CA ALA A 26 -15.11 0.21 -9.60
C ALA A 26 -13.61 0.43 -9.37
N ILE A 27 -13.23 1.43 -8.56
CA ILE A 27 -11.83 1.71 -8.20
C ILE A 27 -11.20 0.51 -7.49
N PHE A 28 -11.92 -0.13 -6.57
CA PHE A 28 -11.45 -1.33 -5.89
C PHE A 28 -11.15 -2.46 -6.88
N TYR A 29 -12.08 -2.79 -7.79
CA TYR A 29 -11.89 -3.85 -8.77
C TYR A 29 -10.79 -3.53 -9.80
N ILE A 30 -10.75 -2.29 -10.32
CA ILE A 30 -9.71 -1.85 -11.25
C ILE A 30 -8.34 -1.90 -10.58
N SER A 31 -8.22 -1.41 -9.34
CA SER A 31 -6.96 -1.45 -8.58
C SER A 31 -6.53 -2.88 -8.28
N THR A 32 -7.48 -3.77 -7.99
CA THR A 32 -7.21 -5.20 -7.77
C THR A 32 -6.68 -5.86 -9.04
N LEU A 33 -7.33 -5.61 -10.19
CA LEU A 33 -6.87 -6.12 -11.48
C LEU A 33 -5.46 -5.62 -11.82
N LEU A 34 -5.22 -4.32 -11.65
CA LEU A 34 -3.90 -3.72 -11.87
C LEU A 34 -2.85 -4.33 -10.93
N TYR A 35 -3.17 -4.51 -9.65
CA TYR A 35 -2.30 -5.15 -8.67
C TYR A 35 -1.89 -6.58 -9.09
N LEU A 36 -2.85 -7.37 -9.56
CA LEU A 36 -2.59 -8.74 -10.03
C LEU A 36 -1.72 -8.77 -11.29
N VAL A 37 -2.04 -7.91 -12.27
CA VAL A 37 -1.33 -7.86 -13.55
C VAL A 37 0.09 -7.31 -13.41
N ILE A 38 0.29 -6.28 -12.58
CA ILE A 38 1.58 -5.59 -12.43
C ILE A 38 2.56 -6.41 -11.57
N PHE A 39 2.06 -7.19 -10.61
CA PHE A 39 2.89 -7.98 -9.70
C PHE A 39 3.99 -8.82 -10.38
N PRO A 40 3.73 -9.66 -11.41
CA PRO A 40 4.79 -10.45 -12.04
C PRO A 40 5.87 -9.58 -12.72
N PHE A 41 5.50 -8.41 -13.27
CA PHE A 41 6.46 -7.45 -13.82
C PHE A 41 7.30 -6.80 -12.72
N TYR A 42 6.67 -6.41 -11.61
CA TYR A 42 7.36 -5.90 -10.43
C TYR A 42 8.39 -6.91 -9.92
N VAL A 43 8.01 -8.18 -9.76
CA VAL A 43 8.92 -9.25 -9.32
C VAL A 43 10.08 -9.43 -10.30
N TYR A 44 9.79 -9.49 -11.60
CA TYR A 44 10.80 -9.62 -12.64
C TYR A 44 11.84 -8.49 -12.60
N VAL A 45 11.38 -7.23 -12.57
CA VAL A 45 12.26 -6.05 -12.55
C VAL A 45 13.06 -6.01 -11.25
N PHE A 46 12.44 -6.33 -10.12
CA PHE A 46 13.13 -6.38 -8.82
C PHE A 46 14.26 -7.42 -8.84
N LYS A 47 13.99 -8.64 -9.32
CA LYS A 47 15.00 -9.70 -9.43
C LYS A 47 16.14 -9.30 -10.36
N LEU A 48 15.84 -8.68 -11.50
CA LEU A 48 16.85 -8.23 -12.47
C LEU A 48 17.76 -7.15 -11.90
N ASN A 49 17.18 -6.19 -11.18
CA ASN A 49 17.90 -5.04 -10.63
C ASN A 49 18.51 -5.29 -9.25
N ARG A 50 18.18 -6.42 -8.60
CA ARG A 50 18.60 -6.75 -7.23
C ARG A 50 20.09 -6.52 -6.96
N ARG A 51 20.98 -6.90 -7.88
CA ARG A 51 22.43 -6.73 -7.72
C ARG A 51 22.85 -5.26 -7.71
N ARG A 52 22.26 -4.44 -8.57
CA ARG A 52 22.51 -3.00 -8.65
C ARG A 52 21.92 -2.29 -7.44
N ASP A 53 20.68 -2.63 -7.10
CA ASP A 53 19.93 -1.94 -6.06
C ASP A 53 20.52 -2.20 -4.68
N ARG A 54 21.15 -3.36 -4.44
CA ARG A 54 21.90 -3.69 -3.20
C ARG A 54 22.94 -2.64 -2.78
N LYS A 55 23.46 -1.85 -3.71
CA LYS A 55 24.45 -0.80 -3.44
C LYS A 55 23.81 0.53 -3.01
N THR A 56 22.48 0.64 -3.07
CA THR A 56 21.77 1.88 -2.74
C THR A 56 21.36 1.90 -1.27
N LEU A 57 21.38 3.08 -0.66
CA LEU A 57 20.83 3.29 0.69
C LEU A 57 19.33 2.95 0.79
N LEU A 58 18.60 2.94 -0.34
CA LEU A 58 17.19 2.54 -0.39
C LEU A 58 16.99 1.02 -0.22
N PHE A 59 18.03 0.22 -0.43
CA PHE A 59 17.89 -1.23 -0.59
C PHE A 59 17.18 -1.94 0.58
N PRO A 60 17.50 -1.66 1.86
CA PRO A 60 16.80 -2.32 2.97
C PRO A 60 15.29 -2.12 2.90
N THR A 61 14.86 -0.88 2.64
CA THR A 61 13.44 -0.51 2.54
C THR A 61 12.76 -1.15 1.33
N VAL A 62 13.36 -1.03 0.14
CA VAL A 62 12.80 -1.60 -1.09
C VAL A 62 12.77 -3.13 -1.02
N SER A 63 13.78 -3.75 -0.43
CA SER A 63 13.82 -5.20 -0.22
C SER A 63 12.76 -5.66 0.77
N HIS A 64 12.50 -4.89 1.83
CA HIS A 64 11.43 -5.16 2.79
C HIS A 64 10.06 -5.03 2.12
N PHE A 65 9.83 -3.95 1.36
CA PHE A 65 8.62 -3.76 0.56
C PHE A 65 8.39 -4.90 -0.43
N TYR A 66 9.42 -5.39 -1.11
CA TYR A 66 9.31 -6.57 -1.97
C TYR A 66 8.82 -7.81 -1.20
N GLY A 67 9.35 -8.02 0.00
CA GLY A 67 8.87 -9.08 0.90
C GLY A 67 7.39 -8.92 1.26
N MET A 68 6.99 -7.72 1.70
CA MET A 68 5.61 -7.40 2.06
C MET A 68 4.64 -7.54 0.88
N VAL A 69 5.02 -7.08 -0.32
CA VAL A 69 4.18 -7.19 -1.53
C VAL A 69 3.94 -8.65 -1.88
N LYS A 70 4.94 -9.53 -1.75
CA LYS A 70 4.73 -10.99 -1.96
C LYS A 70 3.78 -11.59 -0.93
N ILE A 71 3.94 -11.25 0.34
CA ILE A 71 3.08 -11.79 1.42
C ILE A 71 1.63 -11.34 1.21
N THR A 72 1.41 -10.05 0.98
CA THR A 72 0.09 -9.49 0.68
C THR A 72 -0.51 -10.11 -0.59
N TYR A 73 0.30 -10.35 -1.63
CA TYR A 73 -0.17 -11.00 -2.86
C TYR A 73 -0.68 -12.42 -2.61
N CYS A 74 0.08 -13.22 -1.85
CA CYS A 74 -0.36 -14.56 -1.45
C CYS A 74 -1.63 -14.52 -0.60
N MET A 75 -1.72 -13.59 0.37
CA MET A 75 -2.90 -13.38 1.20
C MET A 75 -4.13 -12.99 0.38
N PHE A 76 -3.99 -12.12 -0.62
CA PHE A 76 -5.05 -11.78 -1.55
C PHE A 76 -5.53 -13.00 -2.35
N GLY A 77 -4.61 -13.83 -2.86
CA GLY A 77 -4.97 -15.08 -3.54
C GLY A 77 -5.78 -16.02 -2.65
N ILE A 78 -5.36 -16.20 -1.40
CA ILE A 78 -6.09 -17.01 -0.41
C ILE A 78 -7.45 -16.38 -0.09
N LEU A 79 -7.52 -15.05 0.04
CA LEU A 79 -8.78 -14.34 0.30
C LEU A 79 -9.79 -14.53 -0.85
N ILE A 80 -9.35 -14.45 -2.10
CA ILE A 80 -10.21 -14.74 -3.27
C ILE A 80 -10.71 -16.19 -3.21
N PHE A 81 -9.83 -17.14 -2.90
CA PHE A 81 -10.22 -18.54 -2.72
C PHE A 81 -11.24 -18.73 -1.59
N CYS A 82 -11.03 -18.10 -0.43
CA CYS A 82 -11.99 -18.12 0.68
C CYS A 82 -13.37 -17.58 0.26
N ASN A 83 -13.41 -16.47 -0.50
CA ASN A 83 -14.67 -15.90 -1.00
C ASN A 83 -15.39 -16.88 -1.95
N ILE A 84 -14.67 -17.55 -2.86
CA ILE A 84 -15.24 -18.58 -3.74
C ILE A 84 -15.81 -19.74 -2.91
N MET A 85 -15.07 -20.21 -1.89
CA MET A 85 -15.52 -21.29 -1.02
C MET A 85 -16.77 -20.92 -0.22
N ILE A 86 -16.90 -19.66 0.23
CA ILE A 86 -18.10 -19.14 0.91
C ILE A 86 -19.29 -19.11 -0.06
N LEU A 87 -19.11 -18.60 -1.29
CA LEU A 87 -20.16 -18.53 -2.31
C LEU A 87 -20.66 -19.92 -2.74
N CYS A 88 -19.76 -20.91 -2.81
CA CYS A 88 -20.11 -22.29 -3.14
C CYS A 88 -20.66 -23.08 -1.93
N ASN A 89 -20.65 -22.51 -0.72
CA ASN A 89 -21.07 -23.23 0.48
C ASN A 89 -22.59 -23.17 0.66
N ASN A 90 -23.25 -24.33 0.69
CA ASN A 90 -24.66 -24.41 1.06
C ASN A 90 -24.78 -24.30 2.60
N PRO A 91 -25.37 -23.22 3.13
CA PRO A 91 -25.35 -22.92 4.57
C PRO A 91 -25.98 -24.05 5.41
N GLY A 92 -26.96 -24.78 4.86
CA GLY A 92 -27.64 -25.87 5.56
C GLY A 92 -26.87 -27.18 5.69
N ARG A 93 -25.82 -27.43 4.90
CA ARG A 93 -25.09 -28.72 4.92
C ARG A 93 -23.73 -28.66 5.62
N ARG A 94 -23.09 -27.48 5.64
CA ARG A 94 -21.69 -27.34 6.09
C ARG A 94 -21.49 -26.05 6.88
N PHE A 95 -22.29 -25.87 7.94
CA PHE A 95 -22.21 -24.68 8.81
C PHE A 95 -20.80 -24.47 9.39
N PHE A 96 -20.21 -25.50 10.01
CA PHE A 96 -18.87 -25.41 10.61
C PHE A 96 -17.78 -25.05 9.61
N PHE A 97 -17.85 -25.60 8.39
CA PHE A 97 -16.90 -25.27 7.33
C PHE A 97 -17.02 -23.80 6.91
N GLY A 98 -18.25 -23.32 6.69
CA GLY A 98 -18.51 -21.92 6.35
C GLY A 98 -18.00 -20.96 7.44
N PHE A 99 -18.30 -21.27 8.71
CA PHE A 99 -17.82 -20.49 9.85
C PHE A 99 -16.29 -20.43 9.91
N PHE A 100 -15.62 -21.58 9.75
CA PHE A 100 -14.15 -21.65 9.73
C PHE A 100 -13.55 -20.78 8.60
N VAL A 101 -14.11 -20.87 7.39
CA VAL A 101 -13.63 -20.07 6.24
C VAL A 101 -13.84 -18.57 6.49
N ILE A 102 -14.95 -18.16 7.13
CA ILE A 102 -15.20 -16.77 7.50
C ILE A 102 -14.16 -16.27 8.53
N VAL A 103 -13.87 -17.06 9.57
CA VAL A 103 -12.85 -16.69 10.57
C VAL A 103 -11.48 -16.52 9.92
N VAL A 104 -11.09 -17.46 9.03
CA VAL A 104 -9.84 -17.37 8.27
C VAL A 104 -9.81 -16.11 7.40
N ALA A 105 -10.89 -15.80 6.69
CA ALA A 105 -11.00 -14.60 5.86
C ALA A 105 -10.85 -13.32 6.71
N MET A 106 -11.49 -13.26 7.89
CA MET A 106 -11.37 -12.13 8.83
C MET A 106 -9.93 -11.94 9.32
N CYS A 107 -9.24 -13.03 9.70
CA CYS A 107 -7.83 -12.97 10.09
C CYS A 107 -6.93 -12.47 8.94
N ILE A 108 -7.20 -12.88 7.71
CA ILE A 108 -6.46 -12.41 6.53
C ILE A 108 -6.69 -10.91 6.30
N VAL A 109 -7.95 -10.46 6.32
CA VAL A 109 -8.29 -9.03 6.15
C VAL A 109 -7.60 -8.17 7.22
N PHE A 110 -7.64 -8.61 8.48
CA PHE A 110 -6.95 -7.91 9.57
C PHE A 110 -5.42 -7.88 9.37
N THR A 111 -4.83 -8.98 8.93
CA THR A 111 -3.38 -9.03 8.64
C THR A 111 -3.00 -8.12 7.48
N LEU A 112 -3.80 -8.09 6.42
CA LEU A 112 -3.61 -7.19 5.28
C LEU A 112 -3.74 -5.71 5.68
N TYR A 113 -4.67 -5.41 6.59
CA TYR A 113 -4.81 -4.08 7.18
C TYR A 113 -3.55 -3.68 7.97
N LEU A 114 -3.03 -4.54 8.86
CA LEU A 114 -1.78 -4.29 9.59
C LEU A 114 -0.58 -4.12 8.64
N CYS A 115 -0.53 -4.90 7.55
CA CYS A 115 0.50 -4.72 6.51
C CYS A 115 0.42 -3.33 5.87
N THR A 116 -0.79 -2.84 5.62
CA THR A 116 -1.04 -1.51 5.04
C THR A 116 -0.59 -0.40 5.99
N ALA A 117 -0.92 -0.50 7.28
CA ALA A 117 -0.43 0.42 8.30
C ALA A 117 1.10 0.44 8.37
N ALA A 118 1.74 -0.74 8.31
CA ALA A 118 3.20 -0.84 8.26
C ALA A 118 3.79 -0.21 6.98
N PHE A 119 3.15 -0.38 5.82
CA PHE A 119 3.57 0.28 4.58
C PHE A 119 3.55 1.80 4.73
N HIS A 120 2.48 2.38 5.29
CA HIS A 120 2.38 3.82 5.52
C HIS A 120 3.49 4.33 6.45
N PHE A 121 3.70 3.64 7.57
CA PHE A 121 4.74 4.02 8.53
C PHE A 121 6.14 3.95 7.93
N ILE A 122 6.49 2.86 7.23
CA ILE A 122 7.81 2.71 6.60
C ILE A 122 8.00 3.72 5.46
N THR A 123 6.94 4.04 4.71
CA THR A 123 6.98 5.06 3.65
C THR A 123 7.23 6.45 4.24
N PHE A 124 6.58 6.78 5.36
CA PHE A 124 6.83 8.01 6.11
C PHE A 124 8.28 8.08 6.61
N LEU A 125 8.78 7.01 7.24
CA LEU A 125 10.18 6.94 7.68
C LEU A 125 11.16 7.10 6.52
N LEU A 126 10.88 6.50 5.37
CA LEU A 126 11.70 6.65 4.17
C LEU A 126 11.76 8.12 3.72
N ALA A 127 10.63 8.81 3.75
CA ALA A 127 10.55 10.23 3.40
C ALA A 127 11.36 11.09 4.38
N ALA A 128 11.21 10.84 5.68
CA ALA A 128 11.95 11.53 6.73
C ALA A 128 13.47 11.32 6.60
N GLN A 129 13.90 10.07 6.42
CA GLN A 129 15.33 9.73 6.21
C GLN A 129 15.90 10.46 5.00
N ARG A 130 15.14 10.55 3.89
CA ARG A 130 15.57 11.21 2.66
C ARG A 130 15.63 12.73 2.81
N PHE A 131 14.65 13.30 3.50
CA PHE A 131 14.65 14.71 3.84
C PHE A 131 15.88 15.08 4.67
N LEU A 132 16.18 14.31 5.73
CA LEU A 132 17.35 14.53 6.57
C LEU A 132 18.66 14.44 5.78
N ILE A 133 18.85 13.40 4.96
CA ILE A 133 20.07 13.24 4.16
C ILE A 133 20.22 14.38 3.14
N PHE A 134 19.12 14.83 2.54
CA PHE A 134 19.16 15.86 1.50
C PHE A 134 19.51 17.24 2.06
N PHE A 135 18.86 17.66 3.15
CA PHE A 135 19.09 18.98 3.75
C PHE A 135 20.27 19.02 4.72
N PHE A 136 20.60 17.88 5.33
CA PHE A 136 21.69 17.75 6.29
C PHE A 136 22.56 16.54 5.93
N PRO A 137 23.44 16.64 4.91
CA PRO A 137 24.29 15.53 4.45
C PRO A 137 25.12 14.88 5.57
N ASN A 138 25.51 15.64 6.60
CA ASN A 138 26.21 15.14 7.79
C ASN A 138 25.43 14.05 8.54
N THR A 139 24.10 13.99 8.39
CA THR A 139 23.25 12.97 9.01
C THR A 139 23.31 11.61 8.33
N GLU A 140 23.91 11.48 7.13
CA GLU A 140 23.90 10.24 6.35
C GLU A 140 24.40 9.02 7.13
N LYS A 141 25.50 9.17 7.89
CA LYS A 141 26.04 8.10 8.73
C LYS A 141 25.05 7.69 9.83
N HIS A 142 24.43 8.65 10.51
CA HIS A 142 23.45 8.40 11.56
C HIS A 142 22.19 7.74 11.01
N VAL A 143 21.69 8.22 9.87
CA VAL A 143 20.54 7.65 9.18
C VAL A 143 20.81 6.21 8.74
N ALA A 144 22.00 5.91 8.21
CA ALA A 144 22.38 4.55 7.83
C ALA A 144 22.45 3.59 9.03
N VAL A 145 22.97 4.05 10.18
CA VAL A 145 22.97 3.27 11.43
C VAL A 145 21.54 3.04 11.92
N PHE A 146 20.70 4.08 11.95
CA PHE A 146 19.29 3.99 12.33
C PHE A 146 18.53 3.02 11.42
N GLN A 147 18.73 3.09 10.10
CA GLN A 147 18.07 2.21 9.14
C GLN A 147 18.45 0.75 9.38
N LYS A 148 19.74 0.44 9.61
CA LYS A 148 20.18 -0.92 9.97
C LYS A 148 19.53 -1.40 11.26
N PHE A 149 19.47 -0.54 12.29
CA PHE A 149 18.83 -0.85 13.56
C PHE A 149 17.33 -1.12 13.41
N LEU A 150 16.64 -0.29 12.63
CA LEU A 150 15.21 -0.39 12.37
C LEU A 150 14.85 -1.71 11.65
N PHE A 151 15.56 -2.05 10.57
CA PHE A 151 15.28 -3.29 9.85
C PHE A 151 15.72 -4.55 10.61
N LYS A 152 16.75 -4.45 11.48
CA LYS A 152 17.10 -5.54 12.41
C LYS A 152 15.97 -5.82 13.41
N HIS A 153 15.23 -4.79 13.83
CA HIS A 153 14.15 -4.89 14.82
C HIS A 153 12.76 -4.60 14.22
N ILE A 154 12.58 -4.86 12.93
CA ILE A 154 11.33 -4.50 12.23
C ILE A 154 10.11 -5.17 12.84
N TRP A 155 10.26 -6.37 13.40
CA TRP A 155 9.18 -7.09 14.09
C TRP A 155 8.61 -6.29 15.28
N LYS A 156 9.44 -5.50 15.98
CA LYS A 156 8.99 -4.64 17.08
C LYS A 156 8.07 -3.53 16.56
N VAL A 157 8.33 -3.02 15.35
CA VAL A 157 7.45 -2.02 14.70
C VAL A 157 6.07 -2.63 14.42
N TYR A 158 6.02 -3.85 13.88
CA TYR A 158 4.75 -4.56 13.69
C TYR A 158 4.03 -4.83 15.01
N LEU A 159 4.75 -5.22 16.06
CA LEU A 159 4.20 -5.40 17.40
C LEU A 159 3.57 -4.09 17.93
N VAL A 160 4.27 -2.96 17.81
CA VAL A 160 3.75 -1.65 18.22
C VAL A 160 2.49 -1.27 17.44
N ILE A 161 2.47 -1.50 16.12
CA ILE A 161 1.27 -1.27 15.30
C ILE A 161 0.12 -2.14 15.78
N PHE A 162 0.35 -3.44 15.99
CA PHE A 162 -0.67 -4.37 16.50
C PHE A 162 -1.22 -3.95 17.86
N VAL A 163 -0.34 -3.66 18.83
CA VAL A 163 -0.74 -3.23 20.18
C VAL A 163 -1.55 -1.93 20.10
N LYS A 164 -1.13 -0.96 19.28
CA LYS A 164 -1.90 0.27 19.04
C LYS A 164 -3.33 -0.04 18.57
N GLU A 165 -3.52 -0.97 17.62
CA GLU A 165 -4.86 -1.31 17.14
C GLU A 165 -5.73 -1.96 18.21
N VAL A 166 -5.16 -2.90 18.98
CA VAL A 166 -5.86 -3.57 20.07
C VAL A 166 -6.24 -2.58 21.17
N THR A 167 -5.31 -1.71 21.59
CA THR A 167 -5.56 -0.69 22.61
C THR A 167 -6.65 0.29 22.16
N LEU A 168 -6.60 0.79 20.92
CA LEU A 168 -7.66 1.64 20.39
C LEU A 168 -8.99 0.89 20.38
N PHE A 169 -9.04 -0.35 19.88
CA PHE A 169 -10.27 -1.14 19.87
C PHE A 169 -10.87 -1.30 21.27
N ILE A 170 -10.05 -1.61 22.28
CA ILE A 170 -10.51 -1.75 23.69
C ILE A 170 -11.04 -0.43 24.23
N ILE A 171 -10.31 0.67 24.07
CA ILE A 171 -10.73 2.02 24.53
C ILE A 171 -12.07 2.39 23.91
N PHE A 172 -12.25 2.15 22.61
CA PHE A 172 -13.48 2.48 21.93
C PHE A 172 -14.65 1.61 22.37
N ASN A 173 -14.46 0.30 22.60
CA ASN A 173 -15.52 -0.56 23.11
C ASN A 173 -15.91 -0.21 24.55
N HIS A 174 -14.94 0.13 25.42
CA HIS A 174 -15.20 0.48 26.83
C HIS A 174 -16.03 1.78 26.97
N ASN A 175 -15.84 2.75 26.07
CA ASN A 175 -16.54 4.05 26.13
C ASN A 175 -17.96 4.02 25.51
N THR A 176 -18.53 2.84 25.29
CA THR A 176 -19.76 2.68 24.51
C THR A 176 -20.95 2.33 25.41
N SER A 177 -21.88 3.27 25.58
CA SER A 177 -23.25 2.92 25.96
C SER A 177 -23.97 2.30 24.76
N ASP A 178 -24.90 1.37 25.00
CA ASP A 178 -25.54 0.55 23.95
C ASP A 178 -26.14 1.36 22.80
N SER A 179 -26.68 2.54 23.08
CA SER A 179 -27.29 3.42 22.07
C SER A 179 -26.30 4.10 21.13
N ARG A 180 -25.00 4.15 21.45
CA ARG A 180 -23.95 4.86 20.67
C ARG A 180 -22.92 3.92 20.01
N ARG A 181 -23.20 2.61 19.94
CA ARG A 181 -22.26 1.62 19.41
C ARG A 181 -21.83 1.87 17.96
N THR A 182 -22.78 2.13 17.08
CA THR A 182 -22.49 2.37 15.65
C THR A 182 -21.71 3.66 15.43
N THR A 183 -22.04 4.72 16.17
CA THR A 183 -21.35 6.01 16.10
C THR A 183 -19.92 5.89 16.63
N ASN A 184 -19.71 5.23 17.77
CA ASN A 184 -18.38 5.08 18.37
C ASN A 184 -17.46 4.23 17.49
N PHE A 185 -17.99 3.17 16.87
CA PHE A 185 -17.22 2.37 15.91
C PHE A 185 -16.84 3.16 14.65
N GLY A 186 -17.75 4.02 14.16
CA GLY A 186 -17.43 4.97 13.09
C GLY A 186 -16.31 5.94 13.46
N VAL A 187 -16.34 6.49 14.67
CA VAL A 187 -15.28 7.38 15.19
C VAL A 187 -13.94 6.64 15.37
N TYR A 188 -13.97 5.38 15.83
CA TYR A 188 -12.79 4.52 15.89
C TYR A 188 -12.11 4.37 14.53
N ILE A 189 -12.89 3.95 13.52
CA ILE A 189 -12.34 3.76 12.16
C ILE A 189 -11.83 5.09 11.61
N LEU A 190 -12.58 6.18 11.82
CA LEU A 190 -12.18 7.52 11.36
C LEU A 190 -10.87 7.99 12.02
N THR A 191 -10.68 7.72 13.31
CA THR A 191 -9.45 8.07 14.05
C THR A 191 -8.23 7.33 13.48
N ILE A 192 -8.38 6.02 13.27
CA ILE A 192 -7.35 5.16 12.66
C ILE A 192 -6.99 5.66 11.25
N PHE A 193 -8.02 5.95 10.47
CA PHE A 193 -7.88 6.40 9.09
C PHE A 193 -7.14 7.74 9.04
N SER A 194 -7.55 8.68 9.89
CA SER A 194 -6.96 10.02 9.98
C SER A 194 -5.47 9.96 10.33
N LEU A 195 -5.07 9.10 11.28
CA LEU A 195 -3.66 8.92 11.63
C LEU A 195 -2.84 8.37 10.46
N SER A 196 -3.37 7.38 9.75
CA SER A 196 -2.70 6.76 8.60
C SER A 196 -2.52 7.75 7.45
N TYR A 197 -3.54 8.56 7.17
CA TYR A 197 -3.50 9.58 6.12
C TYR A 197 -2.60 10.75 6.52
N ALA A 198 -2.60 11.17 7.78
CA ALA A 198 -1.68 12.19 8.28
C ALA A 198 -0.21 11.79 8.03
N LEU A 199 0.16 10.54 8.30
CA LEU A 199 1.51 10.02 8.00
C LEU A 199 1.83 10.06 6.49
N LEU A 200 0.88 9.70 5.64
CA LEU A 200 1.04 9.75 4.19
C LEU A 200 1.20 11.18 3.66
N PHE A 201 0.38 12.13 4.11
CA PHE A 201 0.52 13.53 3.72
C PHE A 201 1.82 14.12 4.23
N LEU A 202 2.21 13.81 5.47
CA LEU A 202 3.49 14.27 6.02
C LEU A 202 4.68 13.71 5.21
N SER A 203 4.58 12.47 4.72
CA SER A 203 5.58 11.92 3.79
C SER A 203 5.66 12.72 2.48
N THR A 204 4.53 13.18 1.95
CA THR A 204 4.46 14.02 0.75
C THR A 204 5.05 15.41 1.00
N VAL A 205 4.76 16.01 2.16
CA VAL A 205 5.35 17.28 2.62
C VAL A 205 6.87 17.18 2.70
N PHE A 206 7.44 16.06 3.15
CA PHE A 206 8.90 15.87 3.13
C PHE A 206 9.47 15.72 1.71
N TYR A 207 8.73 15.15 0.77
CA TYR A 207 9.21 14.98 -0.60
C TYR A 207 9.14 16.25 -1.45
N ILE A 208 8.16 17.13 -1.24
CA ILE A 208 8.00 18.38 -2.02
C ILE A 208 9.26 19.26 -1.98
N PRO A 209 9.84 19.62 -0.80
CA PRO A 209 11.05 20.41 -0.72
C PRO A 209 12.23 19.77 -1.45
N ILE A 210 12.39 18.44 -1.33
CA ILE A 210 13.45 17.68 -2.02
C ILE A 210 13.27 17.80 -3.54
N MET A 211 12.05 17.69 -4.06
CA MET A 211 11.81 17.82 -5.50
C MET A 211 12.14 19.23 -6.01
N ILE A 212 11.69 20.27 -5.30
CA ILE A 212 11.94 21.68 -5.68
C ILE A 212 13.45 21.98 -5.70
N SER A 213 14.18 21.55 -4.67
CA SER A 213 15.61 21.83 -4.55
C SER A 213 16.47 20.92 -5.45
N ALA A 214 16.09 19.65 -5.64
CA ALA A 214 16.76 18.77 -6.59
C ALA A 214 16.66 19.27 -8.03
N TRP A 215 15.51 19.84 -8.42
CA TRP A 215 15.31 20.42 -9.75
C TRP A 215 16.25 21.61 -10.00
N LYS A 216 16.57 22.38 -8.96
CA LYS A 216 17.50 23.52 -9.05
C LYS A 216 18.98 23.11 -9.13
N VAL A 217 19.36 22.00 -8.51
CA VAL A 217 20.79 21.67 -8.30
C VAL A 217 21.31 20.60 -9.29
N TYR A 218 20.45 19.71 -9.79
CA TYR A 218 20.90 18.59 -10.62
C TYR A 218 20.07 18.45 -11.91
N PRO A 219 20.66 18.63 -13.10
CA PRO A 219 19.99 18.31 -14.35
C PRO A 219 19.73 16.80 -14.45
N ALA A 220 18.45 16.42 -14.32
CA ALA A 220 17.70 15.24 -14.80
C ALA A 220 18.27 13.79 -14.76
N GLN A 221 19.57 13.54 -14.53
CA GLN A 221 20.19 12.29 -14.99
C GLN A 221 20.83 11.41 -13.90
N LYS A 222 21.12 11.93 -12.69
CA LYS A 222 21.99 11.21 -11.73
C LYS A 222 21.35 10.55 -10.51
N CYS A 223 20.02 10.54 -10.33
CA CYS A 223 19.47 9.92 -9.12
C CYS A 223 18.27 8.99 -9.40
N ALA A 224 18.55 7.69 -9.53
CA ALA A 224 17.50 6.66 -9.49
C ALA A 224 16.64 6.77 -8.20
N VAL A 225 17.25 7.26 -7.12
CA VAL A 225 16.59 7.57 -5.85
C VAL A 225 15.58 8.71 -6.00
N GLN A 226 15.93 9.82 -6.69
CA GLN A 226 14.98 10.92 -6.94
C GLN A 226 13.82 10.45 -7.84
N LYS A 227 14.10 9.60 -8.83
CA LYS A 227 13.04 9.00 -9.65
C LYS A 227 12.07 8.18 -8.81
N TYR A 228 12.57 7.38 -7.88
CA TYR A 228 11.72 6.61 -6.97
C TYR A 228 10.84 7.50 -6.10
N ILE A 229 11.43 8.53 -5.49
CA ILE A 229 10.69 9.50 -4.68
C ILE A 229 9.59 10.18 -5.51
N TYR A 230 9.93 10.68 -6.69
CA TYR A 230 8.98 11.31 -7.60
C TYR A 230 7.81 10.38 -7.93
N TRP A 231 8.10 9.13 -8.33
CA TRP A 231 7.06 8.16 -8.66
C TRP A 231 6.23 7.75 -7.44
N GLN A 232 6.85 7.65 -6.27
CA GLN A 232 6.16 7.38 -5.00
C GLN A 232 5.18 8.51 -4.67
N THR A 233 5.62 9.77 -4.72
CA THR A 233 4.74 10.92 -4.46
C THR A 233 3.62 11.01 -5.49
N LEU A 234 3.92 10.84 -6.77
CA LEU A 234 2.93 10.91 -7.85
C LEU A 234 1.86 9.83 -7.70
N THR A 235 2.25 8.59 -7.45
CA THR A 235 1.30 7.48 -7.31
C THR A 235 0.48 7.59 -6.02
N VAL A 236 1.10 7.96 -4.89
CA VAL A 236 0.36 8.23 -3.65
C VAL A 236 -0.67 9.32 -3.87
N PHE A 237 -0.30 10.43 -4.53
CA PHE A 237 -1.23 11.52 -4.82
C PHE A 237 -2.44 11.03 -5.63
N ILE A 238 -2.21 10.33 -6.74
CA ILE A 238 -3.28 9.82 -7.63
C ILE A 238 -4.23 8.86 -6.90
N PHE A 239 -3.68 7.87 -6.17
CA PHE A 239 -4.52 6.83 -5.56
C PHE A 239 -5.21 7.32 -4.28
N LYS A 240 -4.58 8.23 -3.52
CA LYS A 240 -5.12 8.70 -2.23
C LYS A 240 -5.99 9.95 -2.39
N SER A 241 -5.87 10.73 -3.47
CA SER A 241 -6.76 11.87 -3.74
C SER A 241 -8.22 11.46 -3.81
N THR A 242 -8.50 10.27 -4.35
CA THR A 242 -9.87 9.73 -4.42
C THR A 242 -10.48 9.63 -3.03
N ALA A 243 -9.76 9.12 -2.03
CA ALA A 243 -10.28 9.02 -0.68
C ALA A 243 -10.57 10.38 -0.04
N ILE A 244 -9.80 11.43 -0.36
CA ILE A 244 -10.05 12.81 0.11
C ILE A 244 -11.35 13.34 -0.50
N VAL A 245 -11.52 13.22 -1.82
CA VAL A 245 -12.71 13.71 -2.54
C VAL A 245 -13.96 13.08 -1.96
N ILE A 246 -13.90 11.76 -1.75
CA ILE A 246 -15.03 11.02 -1.21
C ILE A 246 -15.27 11.43 0.27
N PHE A 247 -14.22 11.83 1.02
CA PHE A 247 -14.36 12.20 2.44
C PHE A 247 -15.04 13.55 2.59
N ILE A 248 -14.66 14.50 1.73
CA ILE A 248 -15.34 15.79 1.60
C ILE A 248 -16.80 15.57 1.21
N TYR A 249 -17.07 14.67 0.26
CA TYR A 249 -18.43 14.30 -0.16
C TYR A 249 -19.26 13.79 1.03
N GLN A 250 -18.77 12.79 1.75
CA GLN A 250 -19.48 12.22 2.89
C GLN A 250 -19.73 13.26 3.99
N SER A 251 -18.78 14.17 4.22
CA SER A 251 -18.91 15.24 5.22
C SER A 251 -19.95 16.30 4.81
N THR A 252 -20.17 16.48 3.50
CA THR A 252 -21.10 17.50 2.96
C THR A 252 -22.52 16.96 2.84
N PHE A 253 -22.68 15.71 2.41
CA PHE A 253 -24.00 15.14 2.08
C PHE A 253 -24.55 14.19 3.14
N GLY A 254 -23.72 13.65 4.04
CA GLY A 254 -24.16 12.78 5.14
C GLY A 254 -24.87 11.49 4.71
N ALA A 255 -24.72 11.04 3.46
CA ALA A 255 -25.61 10.06 2.86
C ALA A 255 -25.44 8.61 3.37
N TYR A 256 -24.25 8.24 3.87
CA TYR A 256 -24.00 6.90 4.43
C TYR A 256 -23.65 6.93 5.91
N SER A 257 -23.85 5.80 6.61
CA SER A 257 -23.19 5.57 7.88
C SER A 257 -21.68 5.65 7.70
N THR A 258 -21.00 6.41 8.56
CA THR A 258 -19.55 6.56 8.60
C THR A 258 -18.82 5.22 8.53
N VAL A 259 -19.42 4.15 9.05
CA VAL A 259 -18.86 2.79 9.04
C VAL A 259 -18.77 2.19 7.64
N HIS A 260 -19.84 2.23 6.83
CA HIS A 260 -19.85 1.66 5.48
C HIS A 260 -18.89 2.41 4.55
N TYR A 261 -18.87 3.72 4.71
CA TYR A 261 -17.99 4.60 3.97
C TYR A 261 -16.52 4.31 4.26
N THR A 262 -16.15 4.31 5.55
CA THR A 262 -14.77 4.11 5.96
C THR A 262 -14.27 2.69 5.66
N SER A 263 -15.15 1.68 5.73
CA SER A 263 -14.79 0.30 5.36
C SER A 263 -14.51 0.14 3.87
N GLY A 264 -15.26 0.82 2.98
CA GLY A 264 -15.00 0.83 1.54
C GLY A 264 -13.64 1.45 1.19
N ILE A 265 -13.25 2.53 1.87
CA ILE A 265 -11.91 3.10 1.68
C ILE A 265 -10.85 2.17 2.23
N LEU A 266 -11.05 1.59 3.42
CA LEU A 266 -10.11 0.65 4.00
C LEU A 266 -9.82 -0.52 3.06
N ALA A 267 -10.86 -1.10 2.46
CA ALA A 267 -10.74 -2.16 1.47
C ALA A 267 -9.91 -1.72 0.25
N THR A 268 -10.17 -0.51 -0.25
CA THR A 268 -9.42 0.09 -1.37
C THR A 268 -7.96 0.36 -0.98
N ASP A 269 -7.70 0.80 0.26
CA ASP A 269 -6.37 1.10 0.76
C ASP A 269 -5.47 -0.15 0.78
N VAL A 270 -6.02 -1.26 1.26
CA VAL A 270 -5.33 -2.55 1.35
C VAL A 270 -4.84 -3.04 -0.02
N VAL A 271 -5.54 -2.71 -1.10
CA VAL A 271 -5.13 -3.02 -2.49
C VAL A 271 -4.20 -1.96 -3.06
N THR A 272 -4.57 -0.68 -2.92
CA THR A 272 -3.85 0.43 -3.56
C THR A 272 -2.47 0.67 -2.97
N THR A 273 -2.25 0.39 -1.69
CA THR A 273 -0.94 0.60 -1.04
C THR A 273 0.18 -0.27 -1.60
N PRO A 274 0.05 -1.61 -1.69
CA PRO A 274 1.08 -2.41 -2.35
C PRO A 274 1.16 -2.12 -3.87
N LEU A 275 0.05 -1.74 -4.52
CA LEU A 275 0.04 -1.30 -5.91
C LEU A 275 0.88 -0.02 -6.13
N ILE A 276 0.74 0.99 -5.27
CA ILE A 276 1.55 2.22 -5.24
C ILE A 276 3.04 1.85 -5.19
N VAL A 277 3.43 0.95 -4.29
CA VAL A 277 4.82 0.47 -4.16
C VAL A 277 5.32 -0.18 -5.45
N GLN A 278 4.51 -1.03 -6.08
CA GLN A 278 4.87 -1.69 -7.35
C GLN A 278 5.07 -0.69 -8.49
N ILE A 279 4.09 0.19 -8.70
CA ILE A 279 4.14 1.21 -9.76
C ILE A 279 5.32 2.15 -9.52
N SER A 280 5.55 2.55 -8.26
CA SER A 280 6.66 3.45 -7.91
C SER A 280 8.02 2.84 -8.24
N TYR A 281 8.21 1.58 -7.90
CA TYR A 281 9.45 0.86 -8.20
C TYR A 281 9.62 0.61 -9.70
N LEU A 282 8.56 0.29 -10.44
CA LEU A 282 8.63 0.09 -11.88
C LEU A 282 8.92 1.41 -12.61
N GLY A 283 8.22 2.49 -12.24
CA GLY A 283 8.41 3.83 -12.78
C GLY A 283 9.81 4.37 -12.52
N SER A 284 10.34 4.17 -11.30
CA SER A 284 11.69 4.62 -10.94
C SER A 284 12.79 3.92 -11.72
N ASN A 285 12.57 2.64 -12.00
CA ASN A 285 13.55 1.80 -12.66
C ASN A 285 13.51 1.88 -14.17
N ARG A 286 12.56 2.65 -14.74
CA ARG A 286 12.27 2.88 -16.16
C ARG A 286 12.74 1.75 -17.07
N TRP A 287 11.78 1.18 -17.77
CA TRP A 287 11.88 0.26 -18.92
C TRP A 287 12.78 0.77 -20.10
N THR A 288 13.68 1.73 -19.86
CA THR A 288 14.26 2.67 -20.80
C THR A 288 15.60 3.23 -20.27
N SER A 289 16.63 2.39 -20.28
CA SER A 289 17.99 2.84 -20.65
C SER A 289 18.92 1.68 -21.06
N LYS A 290 18.59 0.42 -20.70
CA LYS A 290 19.21 -0.79 -21.30
C LYS A 290 18.22 -1.90 -21.71
N SER A 291 16.91 -1.63 -21.68
CA SER A 291 15.85 -2.61 -22.00
C SER A 291 14.95 -2.21 -23.17
N SER A 292 15.51 -1.57 -24.19
CA SER A 292 15.01 -1.71 -25.57
C SER A 292 15.27 -3.11 -26.13
N VAL A 293 15.77 -4.06 -25.31
CA VAL A 293 15.70 -5.48 -25.62
C VAL A 293 14.24 -5.91 -25.47
N PRO A 294 13.59 -6.42 -26.53
CA PRO A 294 12.21 -6.89 -26.46
C PRO A 294 12.04 -7.87 -25.30
N LEU A 295 10.89 -7.81 -24.62
CA LEU A 295 10.55 -8.73 -23.54
C LEU A 295 10.59 -10.17 -24.08
N LYS A 296 11.72 -10.85 -23.90
CA LYS A 296 11.83 -12.26 -24.25
C LYS A 296 11.07 -13.04 -23.19
N TRP A 297 9.83 -13.46 -23.48
CA TRP A 297 8.97 -14.24 -22.56
C TRP A 297 9.70 -15.41 -21.91
N LYS A 298 10.56 -16.12 -22.66
CA LYS A 298 11.42 -17.19 -22.14
C LYS A 298 12.36 -16.73 -21.02
N LYS A 299 12.94 -15.52 -21.13
CA LYS A 299 13.78 -14.92 -20.08
C LYS A 299 12.91 -14.42 -18.92
N PHE A 300 11.76 -13.82 -19.22
CA PHE A 300 10.81 -13.35 -18.22
C PHE A 300 10.39 -14.48 -17.26
N PHE A 301 9.83 -15.57 -17.78
CA PHE A 301 9.41 -16.71 -16.98
C PHE A 301 10.59 -17.41 -16.28
N ARG A 302 11.76 -17.50 -16.93
CA ARG A 302 12.97 -18.05 -16.30
C ARG A 302 13.41 -17.26 -15.07
N VAL A 303 13.38 -15.93 -15.13
CA VAL A 303 13.73 -15.07 -14.00
C VAL A 303 12.62 -15.08 -12.95
N LEU A 304 11.35 -15.06 -13.37
CA LEU A 304 10.20 -15.05 -12.47
C LEU A 304 10.17 -16.30 -11.57
N PHE A 305 10.38 -17.49 -12.15
CA PHE A 305 10.37 -18.77 -11.45
C PHE A 305 11.74 -19.23 -10.92
N ASP A 306 12.76 -18.36 -10.91
CA ASP A 306 14.12 -18.68 -10.47
C ASP A 306 14.72 -19.95 -11.12
N MET A 307 14.34 -20.24 -12.38
CA MET A 307 14.78 -21.44 -13.12
C MET A 307 16.23 -21.35 -13.62
N ASN A 308 17.12 -20.67 -12.89
CA ASN A 308 18.54 -20.73 -13.20
C ASN A 308 19.05 -22.13 -12.88
N LYS A 309 19.38 -22.89 -13.93
CA LYS A 309 20.33 -23.99 -13.82
C LYS A 309 21.52 -23.46 -13.04
N SER A 310 21.78 -24.03 -11.87
CA SER A 310 23.06 -23.94 -11.20
C SER A 310 24.12 -24.40 -12.19
N SER A 311 24.69 -23.47 -12.95
CA SER A 311 25.96 -23.70 -13.62
C SER A 311 26.98 -23.78 -12.50
N VAL A 312 27.13 -24.97 -11.93
CA VAL A 312 28.27 -25.35 -11.11
C VAL A 312 29.49 -25.06 -11.97
N VAL A 313 30.20 -23.99 -11.65
CA VAL A 313 31.51 -23.70 -12.22
C VAL A 313 32.41 -24.81 -11.71
N LYS A 314 32.74 -25.80 -12.54
CA LYS A 314 33.81 -26.74 -12.21
C LYS A 314 35.12 -25.95 -12.23
N PRO A 315 35.97 -26.03 -11.20
CA PRO A 315 37.31 -25.45 -11.28
C PRO A 315 38.04 -26.11 -12.46
N GLN A 316 38.65 -25.27 -13.28
CA GLN A 316 39.51 -25.71 -14.36
C GLN A 316 40.81 -26.18 -13.70
N ASN A 317 40.98 -27.49 -13.57
CA ASN A 317 42.27 -28.06 -13.16
C ASN A 317 43.27 -27.75 -14.29
N VAL A 318 44.15 -26.80 -14.03
CA VAL A 318 45.37 -26.61 -14.82
C VAL A 318 46.37 -27.61 -14.25
N TYR A 319 46.67 -28.65 -15.03
CA TYR A 319 47.87 -29.47 -14.85
C TYR A 319 49.06 -28.77 -15.46
#